data_AF-A0A7K4G5W2-F1
#
_entry.id   AF-A0A7K4G5W2-F1
#
_cell.length_a   1.000
_cell.length_b   1.000
_cell.length_c   1.000
_cell.angle_alpha   90.00
_cell.angle_beta   90.00
_cell.angle_gamma   90.00
#
_symmetry.space_group_name_H-M   'P 1'
#
loop_
_entity.id
_entity.type
_entity.pdbx_description
1 polymer ?
#
loop_
_entity_poly.entity_id
_entity_poly.type
_entity_poly.pdbx_seq_one_letter_code
_entity_poly.pdbx_strand_id
1 'polypeptide(L)'
;MMGIVALLKEKSVSKVRFSPNSLSLVFDGCKLRFKVVKKNTCMIGNWSRSKDELYYDDHFTDPVEVESICIHEAVEKYVSKTYGLTVQGGAHAVAQEVERKWFESKQRDWVGFNKNVTKVWKLHGSC
;
A
#
# COMPACT_ATOMS: atom_id res chain seq x y z
N MET A 1 -23.70 1.38 -14.89
CA MET A 1 -23.08 2.30 -13.89
C MET A 1 -22.02 1.51 -13.15
N MET A 2 -20.73 1.85 -13.29
CA MET A 2 -19.66 1.14 -12.55
C MET A 2 -19.68 1.58 -11.08
N GLY A 3 -19.56 0.62 -10.15
CA GLY A 3 -19.44 0.92 -8.72
C GLY A 3 -18.11 1.61 -8.40
N ILE A 4 -18.06 2.40 -7.32
CA ILE A 4 -16.89 3.21 -6.94
C ILE A 4 -15.59 2.41 -6.85
N VAL A 5 -15.66 1.16 -6.37
CA VAL A 5 -14.51 0.24 -6.29
C VAL A 5 -13.92 -0.05 -7.67
N ALA A 6 -14.77 -0.34 -8.67
CA ALA A 6 -14.30 -0.62 -10.03
C ALA A 6 -13.65 0.62 -10.65
N LEU A 7 -14.22 1.80 -10.42
CA LEU A 7 -13.66 3.07 -10.90
C LEU A 7 -12.28 3.37 -10.28
N LEU A 8 -12.12 3.11 -8.98
CA LEU A 8 -10.85 3.36 -8.29
C LEU A 8 -9.76 2.38 -8.69
N LYS A 9 -10.10 1.11 -8.99
CA LYS A 9 -9.15 0.11 -9.51
C LYS A 9 -8.53 0.47 -10.86
N GLU A 10 -9.23 1.27 -11.67
CA GLU A 10 -8.71 1.74 -12.96
C GLU A 10 -7.77 2.95 -12.85
N LYS A 11 -7.67 3.57 -11.66
CA LYS A 11 -6.76 4.69 -11.45
C LYS A 11 -5.34 4.20 -11.18
N SER A 12 -4.37 5.01 -11.59
CA SER A 12 -2.96 4.78 -11.30
C SER A 12 -2.44 5.84 -10.34
N VAL A 13 -1.45 5.48 -9.53
CA VAL A 13 -0.64 6.47 -8.82
C VAL A 13 0.30 7.17 -9.80
N SER A 14 0.59 8.44 -9.53
CA SER A 14 1.53 9.24 -10.31
C SER A 14 2.34 10.17 -9.43
N LYS A 15 3.40 10.78 -9.98
CA LYS A 15 4.30 11.70 -9.26
C LYS A 15 4.82 11.12 -7.94
N VAL A 16 5.09 9.80 -7.94
CA VAL A 16 5.58 9.09 -6.76
C VAL A 16 6.98 9.59 -6.41
N ARG A 17 7.16 10.00 -5.17
CA ARG A 17 8.43 10.40 -4.56
C ARG A 17 8.56 9.65 -3.25
N PHE A 18 9.46 8.69 -3.23
CA PHE A 18 9.73 7.87 -2.07
C PHE A 18 11.09 8.21 -1.44
N SER A 19 11.14 8.17 -0.12
CA SER A 19 12.35 8.25 0.69
C SER A 19 12.13 7.40 1.94
N PRO A 20 13.19 7.02 2.66
CA PRO A 20 13.06 6.17 3.86
C PRO A 20 12.09 6.69 4.93
N ASN A 21 11.87 8.01 4.97
CA ASN A 21 11.03 8.67 6.00
C ASN A 21 9.72 9.24 5.46
N SER A 22 9.47 9.21 4.15
CA SER A 22 8.24 9.78 3.59
C SER A 22 7.89 9.24 2.21
N LEU A 23 6.59 9.17 1.96
CA LEU A 23 6.00 8.95 0.64
C LEU A 23 5.16 10.17 0.24
N SER A 24 5.32 10.62 -1.00
CA SER A 24 4.40 11.55 -1.65
C SER A 24 3.98 10.97 -2.99
N LEU A 25 2.68 11.00 -3.29
CA LEU A 25 2.15 10.58 -4.58
C LEU A 25 0.86 11.33 -4.92
N VAL A 26 0.39 11.17 -6.15
CA VAL A 26 -0.94 11.61 -6.57
C VAL A 26 -1.78 10.38 -6.90
N PHE A 27 -2.95 10.28 -6.28
CA PHE A 27 -3.95 9.26 -6.56
C PHE A 27 -5.33 9.92 -6.59
N ASP A 28 -6.14 9.58 -7.58
CA ASP A 28 -7.46 10.20 -7.78
C ASP A 28 -7.43 11.75 -7.85
N GLY A 29 -6.37 12.31 -8.44
CA GLY A 29 -6.19 13.77 -8.49
C GLY A 29 -5.82 14.42 -7.15
N CYS A 30 -5.85 13.68 -6.05
CA CYS A 30 -5.43 14.14 -4.74
C CYS A 30 -3.94 13.89 -4.50
N LYS A 31 -3.25 14.90 -3.95
CA LYS A 31 -1.87 14.74 -3.48
C LYS A 31 -1.88 14.12 -2.08
N LEU A 32 -1.27 12.94 -1.97
CA LEU A 32 -1.11 12.23 -0.71
C LEU A 32 0.32 12.41 -0.22
N ARG A 33 0.48 12.62 1.09
CA ARG A 33 1.78 12.71 1.75
C ARG A 33 1.71 12.04 3.11
N PHE A 34 2.63 11.12 3.35
CA PHE A 34 2.70 10.41 4.61
C PHE A 34 4.14 10.29 5.09
N LYS A 35 4.30 10.23 6.41
CA LYS A 35 5.53 9.78 7.04
C LYS A 35 5.63 8.26 6.92
N VAL A 36 6.80 7.77 6.59
CA VAL A 36 7.10 6.33 6.50
C VAL A 36 7.88 5.94 7.74
N VAL A 37 7.51 4.82 8.35
CA VAL A 37 8.11 4.30 9.58
C VAL A 37 8.44 2.83 9.39
N LYS A 38 9.72 2.51 9.45
CA LYS A 38 10.21 1.14 9.50
C LYS A 38 9.91 0.55 10.88
N LYS A 39 9.24 -0.61 10.93
CA LYS A 39 8.99 -1.34 12.19
C LYS A 39 9.10 -2.84 11.98
N ASN A 40 9.61 -3.55 12.98
CA ASN A 40 9.60 -5.01 13.04
C ASN A 40 8.36 -5.44 13.85
N THR A 41 7.23 -5.76 13.20
CA THR A 41 6.01 -6.12 13.92
C THR A 41 4.97 -6.85 13.04
N CYS A 42 4.27 -7.86 13.59
CA CYS A 42 3.19 -8.57 12.87
C CYS A 42 1.95 -7.70 12.58
N MET A 43 1.80 -6.54 13.23
CA MET A 43 0.55 -5.77 13.24
C MET A 43 0.61 -4.46 12.43
N ILE A 44 1.47 -4.36 11.42
CA ILE A 44 1.62 -3.16 10.58
C ILE A 44 0.26 -2.61 10.10
N GLY A 45 -0.63 -3.49 9.62
CA GLY A 45 -1.97 -3.09 9.16
C GLY A 45 -2.89 -2.53 10.25
N ASN A 46 -2.78 -2.97 11.50
CA ASN A 46 -3.59 -2.44 12.61
C ASN A 46 -3.06 -1.09 13.12
N TRP A 47 -1.74 -0.90 13.13
CA TRP A 47 -1.13 0.38 13.54
C TRP A 47 -1.32 1.46 12.48
N SER A 48 -1.19 1.10 11.20
CA SER A 48 -1.49 1.96 10.04
C SER A 48 -2.89 2.55 10.16
N ARG A 49 -3.91 1.79 10.57
CA ARG A 49 -5.29 2.30 10.73
C ARG A 49 -5.43 3.42 11.78
N SER A 50 -4.59 3.41 12.81
CA SER A 50 -4.71 4.32 13.97
C SER A 50 -3.91 5.62 13.86
N LYS A 51 -2.87 5.67 13.02
CA LYS A 51 -1.95 6.81 12.90
C LYS A 51 -1.84 7.26 11.45
N ASP A 52 -1.59 8.55 11.22
CA ASP A 52 -1.38 9.10 9.87
C ASP A 52 0.05 8.85 9.36
N GLU A 53 0.52 7.61 9.51
CA GLU A 53 1.85 7.13 9.14
C GLU A 53 1.71 5.83 8.34
N LEU A 54 2.67 5.56 7.45
CA LEU A 54 2.80 4.30 6.72
C LEU A 54 3.87 3.45 7.38
N TYR A 55 3.55 2.19 7.63
CA TYR A 55 4.47 1.26 8.25
C TYR A 55 4.90 0.20 7.24
N TYR A 56 6.15 -0.25 7.31
CA TYR A 56 6.64 -1.41 6.56
C TYR A 56 7.62 -2.22 7.40
N ASP A 57 7.73 -3.50 7.06
CA ASP A 57 8.54 -4.45 7.83
C ASP A 57 10.04 -4.36 7.48
N ASP A 58 10.91 -4.59 8.48
CA ASP A 58 12.35 -4.47 8.28
C ASP A 58 13.00 -5.59 7.46
N HIS A 59 12.28 -6.70 7.24
CA HIS A 59 12.70 -7.79 6.37
C HIS A 59 12.63 -7.43 4.87
N PHE A 60 11.94 -6.36 4.50
CA PHE A 60 11.98 -5.84 3.14
C PHE A 60 13.21 -4.94 2.95
N THR A 61 14.18 -5.43 2.19
CA THR A 61 15.43 -4.71 1.88
C THR A 61 15.45 -4.10 0.49
N ASP A 62 14.58 -4.56 -0.42
CA ASP A 62 14.47 -3.99 -1.75
C ASP A 62 13.68 -2.67 -1.71
N PRO A 63 14.27 -1.53 -2.12
CA PRO A 63 13.60 -0.23 -2.09
C PRO A 63 12.27 -0.19 -2.87
N VAL A 64 12.16 -0.94 -3.98
CA VAL A 64 10.94 -0.97 -4.81
C VAL A 64 9.84 -1.77 -4.12
N GLU A 65 10.19 -2.85 -3.42
CA GLU A 65 9.23 -3.61 -2.60
C GLU A 65 8.73 -2.76 -1.44
N VAL A 66 9.62 -2.05 -0.74
CA VAL A 66 9.24 -1.12 0.34
C VAL A 66 8.34 -0.01 -0.19
N GLU A 67 8.69 0.59 -1.32
CA GLU A 67 7.87 1.62 -1.97
C GLU A 67 6.49 1.08 -2.38
N SER A 68 6.41 -0.16 -2.89
CA SER A 68 5.16 -0.86 -3.21
C SER A 68 4.24 -0.98 -2.00
N ILE A 69 4.78 -1.47 -0.88
CA ILE A 69 4.04 -1.62 0.39
C ILE A 69 3.53 -0.26 0.87
N CYS A 70 4.36 0.78 0.78
CA CYS A 70 3.94 2.12 1.19
C CYS A 70 2.84 2.68 0.28
N ILE A 71 2.86 2.40 -1.03
CA ILE A 71 1.79 2.77 -1.97
C ILE A 71 0.49 2.05 -1.61
N HIS A 72 0.55 0.76 -1.30
CA HIS A 72 -0.61 -0.02 -0.87
C HIS A 72 -1.30 0.63 0.33
N GLU A 73 -0.53 0.86 1.41
CA GLU A 73 -1.03 1.45 2.65
C GLU A 73 -1.59 2.87 2.41
N ALA A 74 -0.93 3.68 1.58
CA ALA A 74 -1.37 5.03 1.25
C ALA A 74 -2.72 5.04 0.50
N VAL A 75 -2.88 4.14 -0.47
CA VAL A 75 -4.11 4.02 -1.26
C VAL A 75 -5.24 3.46 -0.40
N GLU A 76 -5.01 2.37 0.36
CA GLU A 76 -6.01 1.78 1.26
C GLU A 76 -6.53 2.83 2.25
N LYS A 77 -5.62 3.55 2.90
CA LYS A 77 -5.96 4.63 3.84
C LYS A 77 -6.75 5.75 3.18
N TYR A 78 -6.33 6.22 2.00
CA TYR A 78 -7.05 7.28 1.28
C TYR A 78 -8.48 6.84 0.94
N VAL A 79 -8.65 5.65 0.36
CA VAL A 79 -9.98 5.24 -0.10
C VAL A 79 -10.92 4.91 1.06
N SER A 80 -10.39 4.38 2.17
CA SER A 80 -11.15 4.21 3.40
C SER A 80 -11.61 5.53 3.99
N LYS A 81 -10.73 6.54 4.05
CA LYS A 81 -11.06 7.84 4.63
C LYS A 81 -11.99 8.68 3.75
N THR A 82 -11.75 8.70 2.44
CA THR A 82 -12.45 9.57 1.50
C THR A 82 -13.80 9.00 1.06
N TYR A 83 -13.89 7.68 0.88
CA TYR A 83 -15.12 7.02 0.37
C TYR A 83 -15.81 6.11 1.38
N GLY A 84 -15.29 6.02 2.61
CA GLY A 84 -15.88 5.16 3.65
C GLY A 84 -15.75 3.67 3.36
N LEU A 85 -14.82 3.25 2.49
CA LEU A 85 -14.62 1.84 2.17
C LEU A 85 -13.96 1.12 3.34
N THR A 86 -14.59 0.06 3.84
CA THR A 86 -13.91 -0.85 4.77
C THR A 86 -12.87 -1.70 4.03
N VAL A 87 -11.93 -2.29 4.77
CA VAL A 87 -10.90 -3.18 4.21
C VAL A 87 -11.56 -4.33 3.44
N GLN A 88 -12.55 -4.99 4.06
CA GLN A 88 -13.36 -6.04 3.44
C GLN A 88 -14.37 -5.49 2.41
N GLY A 89 -14.76 -4.22 2.54
CA GLY A 89 -15.68 -3.51 1.65
C GLY A 89 -15.03 -2.96 0.38
N GLY A 90 -13.77 -3.31 0.10
CA GLY A 90 -13.11 -3.05 -1.17
C GLY A 90 -11.91 -2.11 -1.11
N ALA A 91 -11.60 -1.51 0.04
CA ALA A 91 -10.41 -0.66 0.18
C ALA A 91 -9.12 -1.44 -0.13
N HIS A 92 -9.00 -2.65 0.43
CA HIS A 92 -7.86 -3.54 0.18
C HIS A 92 -7.77 -3.95 -1.30
N ALA A 93 -8.91 -4.29 -1.90
CA ALA A 93 -8.96 -4.70 -3.29
C ALA A 93 -8.57 -3.57 -4.26
N VAL A 94 -8.88 -2.31 -3.92
CA VAL A 94 -8.41 -1.15 -4.68
C VAL A 94 -6.90 -0.99 -4.50
N ALA A 95 -6.41 -0.98 -3.26
CA ALA A 95 -5.01 -0.80 -2.95
C ALA A 95 -4.12 -1.86 -3.64
N GLN A 96 -4.50 -3.13 -3.54
CA GLN A 96 -3.78 -4.24 -4.15
C GLN A 96 -3.72 -4.14 -5.69
N GLU A 97 -4.81 -3.73 -6.34
CA GLU A 97 -4.82 -3.62 -7.80
C GLU A 97 -3.98 -2.42 -8.28
N VAL A 98 -4.05 -1.30 -7.56
CA VAL A 98 -3.24 -0.11 -7.86
C VAL A 98 -1.76 -0.38 -7.61
N GLU A 99 -1.44 -1.07 -6.51
CA GLU A 99 -0.10 -1.53 -6.18
C GLU A 99 0.46 -2.44 -7.27
N ARG A 100 -0.30 -3.46 -7.68
CA ARG A 100 0.08 -4.39 -8.74
C ARG A 100 0.42 -3.66 -10.04
N LYS A 101 -0.48 -2.79 -10.51
CA LYS A 101 -0.27 -1.98 -11.72
C LYS A 101 0.99 -1.12 -11.61
N TRP A 102 1.23 -0.50 -10.45
CA TRP A 102 2.45 0.29 -10.23
C TRP A 102 3.71 -0.58 -10.23
N PHE A 103 3.70 -1.70 -9.53
CA PHE A 103 4.85 -2.59 -9.38
C PHE A 103 5.26 -3.22 -10.72
N GLU A 104 4.28 -3.68 -11.50
CA GLU A 104 4.49 -4.18 -12.86
C GLU A 104 5.00 -3.09 -13.80
N SER A 105 4.58 -1.82 -13.64
CA SER A 105 5.13 -0.70 -14.41
C SER A 105 6.62 -0.44 -14.15
N LYS A 106 7.16 -0.96 -13.05
CA LYS A 106 8.60 -0.98 -12.74
C LYS A 106 9.32 -2.21 -13.29
N GLN A 107 8.67 -3.02 -14.12
CA GLN A 107 9.18 -4.27 -14.69
C GLN A 107 9.55 -5.30 -13.61
N ARG A 108 8.77 -5.37 -12.54
CA ARG A 108 8.99 -6.26 -11.40
C ARG A 108 8.02 -7.45 -11.38
N ASP A 109 8.46 -8.57 -10.82
CA ASP A 109 7.63 -9.78 -10.65
C ASP A 109 6.66 -9.64 -9.46
N TRP A 110 5.41 -9.32 -9.77
CA TRP A 110 4.33 -9.23 -8.79
C TRP A 110 4.09 -10.54 -8.03
N VAL A 111 4.18 -11.69 -8.70
CA VAL A 111 3.88 -12.99 -8.08
C VAL A 111 4.95 -13.34 -7.06
N GLY A 112 6.22 -13.13 -7.40
CA GLY A 112 7.34 -13.29 -6.49
C GLY A 112 7.23 -12.35 -5.28
N PHE A 113 6.94 -11.07 -5.52
CA PHE A 113 6.75 -10.09 -4.46
C PHE A 113 5.60 -10.46 -3.51
N ASN A 114 4.42 -10.81 -4.03
CA ASN A 114 3.26 -11.15 -3.20
C ASN A 114 3.51 -12.42 -2.35
N LYS A 115 4.26 -13.39 -2.87
CA LYS A 115 4.75 -14.54 -2.09
C LYS A 115 5.71 -14.12 -0.99
N ASN A 116 6.61 -13.17 -1.27
CA ASN A 116 7.54 -12.63 -0.28
C ASN A 116 6.78 -11.90 0.84
N VAL A 117 5.79 -11.06 0.51
CA VAL A 117 4.92 -10.40 1.49
C VAL A 117 4.27 -11.41 2.43
N THR A 118 3.66 -12.45 1.86
CA THR A 118 3.05 -13.54 2.63
C THR A 118 4.06 -14.25 3.53
N LYS A 119 5.30 -14.47 3.04
CA LYS A 119 6.38 -15.11 3.81
C LYS A 119 6.82 -14.24 4.98
N VAL A 120 7.07 -12.94 4.74
CA VAL A 120 7.47 -11.99 5.78
C VAL A 120 6.41 -11.91 6.87
N TRP A 121 5.13 -11.83 6.50
CA TRP A 121 4.04 -11.84 7.48
C TRP A 121 4.03 -13.11 8.35
N LYS A 122 4.33 -14.27 7.77
CA LYS A 122 4.43 -15.54 8.52
C LYS A 122 5.62 -15.59 9.48
N LEU A 123 6.69 -14.82 9.26
CA LEU A 123 7.86 -14.79 10.16
C LEU A 123 7.50 -14.27 11.56
N HIS A 124 6.48 -13.43 11.66
CA HIS A 124 6.08 -12.87 12.95
C HIS A 124 5.08 -13.74 13.74
N GLY A 125 4.84 -14.99 13.28
CA GLY A 125 3.87 -15.90 13.88
C GLY A 125 2.43 -15.45 13.64
N SER A 126 1.49 -16.39 13.64
CA SER A 126 0.06 -16.11 13.50
C SER A 126 -0.40 -15.20 14.64
N CYS A 127 -0.41 -13.90 14.39
CA CYS A 127 -1.35 -12.96 14.97
C CYS A 127 -2.70 -13.19 14.24
#